data_AF-A0A2V5LFZ2-F1
#
_entry.id   AF-A0A2V5LFZ2-F1
#
_cell.length_a   1.000
_cell.length_b   1.000
_cell.length_c   1.000
_cell.angle_alpha   90.00
_cell.angle_beta   90.00
_cell.angle_gamma   90.00
#
_symmetry.space_group_name_H-M   'P 1'
#
loop_
_entity.id
_entity.type
_entity.pdbx_description
1 polymer ?
#
loop_
_entity_poly.entity_id
_entity_poly.type
_entity_poly.pdbx_seq_one_letter_code
_entity_poly.pdbx_strand_id
1 'polypeptide(L)'
;PIDSPPIRRCAPGEEITVNVFSSHFSRIRKTDVVLQWRFGGIDSLGWMHDCIAANQQPIAFPHLRVELATRLALRMPQQTTLCTLWVRALVPDGTVVAANYIQFFVDAGYPAQQQSNLRTVLRLDAHSWNRSEWNRRCSTRAQAVSAAAAYGAARGFFEYKFPVNPGLLRDCKRLTVLSEASSLRDGLPQTDRYVQPSTLRLLLNGVPIYRAILPNHPHDARGALTYLRGCRGGYGYLCHATIERELLGEVVNNLRGNHLRLRFLVPRDEQPQGGLTIYGYDAGR
;
A
#
# COMPACT_ATOMS: atom_id res chain seq x y z
N PRO A 1 -6.12 -21.43 13.47
CA PRO A 1 -4.99 -20.48 13.65
C PRO A 1 -3.96 -20.67 12.55
N ILE A 2 -3.27 -19.60 12.15
CA ILE A 2 -2.12 -19.70 11.24
C ILE A 2 -0.87 -19.50 12.10
N ASP A 3 0.05 -20.45 12.05
CA ASP A 3 1.31 -20.37 12.79
C ASP A 3 2.36 -19.65 11.96
N SER A 4 2.27 -18.32 11.98
CA SER A 4 3.16 -17.40 11.29
C SER A 4 3.04 -16.01 11.91
N PRO A 5 4.07 -15.15 11.80
CA PRO A 5 3.91 -13.73 12.10
C PRO A 5 2.82 -13.11 11.19
N PRO A 6 2.11 -12.06 11.64
CA PRO A 6 1.07 -11.40 10.83
C PRO A 6 1.59 -10.87 9.49
N ILE A 7 2.84 -10.40 9.47
CA ILE A 7 3.58 -10.05 8.25
C ILE A 7 5.05 -10.46 8.41
N ARG A 8 5.69 -10.85 7.30
CA ARG A 8 7.15 -11.03 7.22
C ARG A 8 7.70 -10.61 5.87
N ARG A 9 9.00 -10.29 5.82
CA ARG A 9 9.73 -10.04 4.58
C ARG A 9 10.17 -11.37 3.96
N CYS A 10 10.14 -11.44 2.64
CA CYS A 10 10.49 -12.62 1.86
C CYS A 10 11.36 -12.25 0.65
N ALA A 11 12.21 -13.18 0.22
CA ALA A 11 12.97 -13.05 -1.01
C ALA A 11 12.10 -13.36 -2.24
N PRO A 12 12.40 -12.76 -3.41
CA PRO A 12 11.76 -13.12 -4.66
C PRO A 12 11.86 -14.61 -4.96
N GLY A 13 10.74 -15.25 -5.29
CA GLY A 13 10.71 -16.68 -5.61
C GLY A 13 10.86 -17.63 -4.42
N GLU A 14 11.00 -17.13 -3.18
CA GLU A 14 11.13 -17.94 -1.95
C GLU A 14 9.97 -18.93 -1.80
N GLU A 15 10.29 -20.15 -1.40
CA GLU A 15 9.29 -21.16 -1.03
C GLU A 15 9.08 -21.19 0.48
N ILE A 16 7.83 -21.09 0.90
CA ILE A 16 7.43 -20.91 2.29
C ILE A 16 6.43 -21.98 2.66
N THR A 17 6.69 -22.68 3.76
CA THR A 17 5.71 -23.57 4.39
C THR A 17 5.00 -22.84 5.53
N VAL A 18 3.66 -22.84 5.50
CA VAL A 18 2.80 -22.28 6.55
C VAL A 18 1.99 -23.40 7.19
N ASN A 19 2.11 -23.55 8.50
CA ASN A 19 1.27 -24.48 9.26
C ASN A 19 -0.09 -23.81 9.56
N VAL A 20 -1.18 -24.46 9.16
CA VAL A 20 -2.54 -24.03 9.47
C VAL A 20 -3.16 -25.03 10.43
N PHE A 21 -3.62 -24.52 11.57
CA PHE A 21 -4.26 -25.30 12.62
C PHE A 21 -5.77 -25.07 12.59
N SER A 22 -6.54 -26.13 12.88
CA SER A 22 -7.93 -26.03 13.31
C SER A 22 -7.99 -25.77 14.81
N SER A 23 -8.81 -24.82 15.25
CA SER A 23 -9.09 -24.61 16.67
C SER A 23 -10.59 -24.44 16.85
N HIS A 24 -11.21 -25.29 17.66
CA HIS A 24 -12.66 -25.32 17.79
C HIS A 24 -13.07 -25.46 19.27
N PHE A 25 -13.45 -24.33 19.88
CA PHE A 25 -13.88 -24.28 21.29
C PHE A 25 -15.35 -23.86 21.45
N SER A 26 -16.18 -24.10 20.43
CA SER A 26 -17.63 -23.90 20.52
C SER A 26 -18.31 -25.14 21.10
N ARG A 27 -19.44 -24.95 21.80
CA ARG A 27 -20.30 -26.05 22.25
C ARG A 27 -20.99 -26.76 21.10
N ILE A 28 -21.14 -26.10 19.95
CA ILE A 28 -21.80 -26.66 18.77
C ILE A 28 -20.77 -27.40 17.93
N ARG A 29 -20.92 -28.71 17.80
CA ARG A 29 -20.05 -29.53 16.93
C ARG A 29 -20.23 -29.11 15.46
N LYS A 30 -19.12 -29.07 14.73
CA LYS A 30 -19.07 -28.80 13.29
C LYS A 30 -18.38 -29.99 12.64
N THR A 31 -19.02 -30.57 11.64
CA THR A 31 -18.51 -31.72 10.86
C THR A 31 -18.30 -31.29 9.43
N ASP A 32 -17.55 -32.11 8.68
CA ASP A 32 -17.39 -31.94 7.23
C ASP A 32 -16.83 -30.56 6.86
N VAL A 33 -15.89 -30.09 7.68
CA VAL A 33 -15.29 -28.77 7.55
C VAL A 33 -14.28 -28.78 6.41
N VAL A 34 -14.45 -27.83 5.49
CA VAL A 34 -13.53 -27.58 4.37
C VAL A 34 -12.69 -26.35 4.68
N LEU A 35 -11.37 -26.48 4.59
CA LEU A 35 -10.46 -25.35 4.55
C LEU A 35 -10.38 -24.84 3.11
N GLN A 36 -10.80 -23.62 2.88
CA GLN A 36 -10.54 -22.87 1.65
C GLN A 36 -9.44 -21.85 1.92
N TRP A 37 -8.47 -21.73 1.01
CA TRP A 37 -7.47 -20.69 1.08
C TRP A 37 -7.19 -20.07 -0.28
N ARG A 38 -6.77 -18.81 -0.25
CA ARG A 38 -6.39 -18.03 -1.42
C ARG A 38 -5.17 -17.20 -1.09
N PHE A 39 -4.22 -17.19 -2.00
CA PHE A 39 -3.01 -16.39 -1.96
C PHE A 39 -3.05 -15.41 -3.13
N GLY A 40 -2.98 -14.12 -2.82
CA GLY A 40 -2.97 -13.03 -3.80
C GLY A 40 -2.10 -11.89 -3.30
N GLY A 41 -2.08 -10.76 -3.99
CA GLY A 41 -1.29 -9.61 -3.56
C GLY A 41 -1.51 -8.35 -4.38
N ILE A 42 -0.79 -7.30 -3.99
CA ILE A 42 -0.71 -6.03 -4.72
C ILE A 42 0.75 -5.76 -5.06
N ASP A 43 1.03 -5.43 -6.32
CA ASP A 43 2.41 -5.11 -6.75
C ASP A 43 2.77 -3.63 -6.57
N SER A 44 4.03 -3.29 -6.85
CA SER A 44 4.54 -1.90 -6.71
C SER A 44 3.86 -0.84 -7.59
N LEU A 45 3.01 -1.24 -8.54
CA LEU A 45 2.22 -0.33 -9.38
C LEU A 45 0.75 -0.27 -8.93
N GLY A 46 0.43 -0.90 -7.81
CA GLY A 46 -0.92 -0.97 -7.27
C GLY A 46 -1.83 -1.96 -8.00
N TRP A 47 -1.28 -2.87 -8.81
CA TRP A 47 -2.08 -3.86 -9.52
C TRP A 47 -2.40 -5.04 -8.61
N MET A 48 -3.69 -5.40 -8.59
CA MET A 48 -4.19 -6.52 -7.81
C MET A 48 -3.97 -7.84 -8.54
N HIS A 49 -3.36 -8.78 -7.84
CA HIS A 49 -3.17 -10.17 -8.25
C HIS A 49 -4.09 -11.03 -7.37
N ASP A 50 -5.38 -11.10 -7.74
CA ASP A 50 -6.44 -11.64 -6.87
C ASP A 50 -6.28 -13.13 -6.52
N CYS A 51 -5.61 -13.89 -7.39
CA CYS A 51 -5.40 -15.32 -7.22
C CYS A 51 -4.08 -15.76 -7.86
N ILE A 52 -3.00 -15.71 -7.09
CA ILE A 52 -1.70 -16.30 -7.45
C ILE A 52 -1.76 -17.82 -7.25
N ALA A 53 -2.35 -18.26 -6.14
CA ALA A 53 -2.62 -19.66 -5.85
C ALA A 53 -3.85 -19.79 -4.95
N ALA A 54 -4.59 -20.87 -5.07
CA ALA A 54 -5.72 -21.17 -4.19
C ALA A 54 -5.95 -22.68 -4.16
N ASN A 55 -6.54 -23.16 -3.06
CA ASN A 55 -7.03 -24.53 -2.99
C ASN A 55 -8.14 -24.64 -1.94
N GLN A 56 -8.83 -25.76 -1.96
CA GLN A 56 -9.77 -26.17 -0.92
C GLN A 56 -9.61 -27.65 -0.61
N GLN A 57 -9.75 -28.02 0.65
CA GLN A 57 -9.65 -29.41 1.08
C GLN A 57 -10.40 -29.66 2.39
N PRO A 58 -10.94 -30.87 2.61
CA PRO A 58 -11.44 -31.27 3.91
C PRO A 58 -10.33 -31.21 4.97
N ILE A 59 -10.68 -30.82 6.19
CA ILE A 59 -9.75 -30.81 7.33
C ILE A 59 -10.39 -31.45 8.55
N ALA A 60 -9.54 -32.01 9.41
CA ALA A 60 -9.95 -32.33 10.77
C ALA A 60 -10.36 -31.03 11.50
N PHE A 61 -11.46 -31.07 12.24
CA PHE A 61 -11.94 -29.93 13.03
C PHE A 61 -12.39 -30.40 14.44
N PRO A 62 -11.47 -30.99 15.21
CA PRO A 62 -11.79 -31.68 16.46
C PRO A 62 -12.35 -30.72 17.51
N HIS A 63 -13.41 -31.14 18.18
CA HIS A 63 -14.09 -30.36 19.21
C HIS A 63 -13.24 -30.22 20.48
N LEU A 64 -13.17 -29.00 21.02
CA LEU A 64 -12.38 -28.58 22.20
C LEU A 64 -10.89 -28.89 22.09
N ARG A 65 -10.34 -28.83 20.87
CA ARG A 65 -8.93 -29.09 20.60
C ARG A 65 -8.35 -28.12 19.58
N VAL A 66 -7.02 -28.06 19.57
CA VAL A 66 -6.22 -27.48 18.50
C VAL A 66 -5.43 -28.60 17.84
N GLU A 67 -5.48 -28.67 16.52
CA GLU A 67 -4.78 -29.69 15.75
C GLU A 67 -4.24 -29.09 14.45
N LEU A 68 -3.11 -29.61 13.97
CA LEU A 68 -2.57 -29.22 12.67
C LEU A 68 -3.53 -29.71 11.58
N ALA A 69 -4.17 -28.77 10.89
CA ALA A 69 -5.11 -29.09 9.82
C ALA A 69 -4.39 -29.36 8.49
N THR A 70 -3.38 -28.55 8.15
CA THR A 70 -2.57 -28.74 6.94
C THR A 70 -1.28 -27.94 7.00
N ARG A 71 -0.35 -28.29 6.11
CA ARG A 71 0.80 -27.45 5.73
C ARG A 71 0.58 -26.91 4.33
N LEU A 72 0.71 -25.60 4.14
CA LEU A 72 0.58 -24.95 2.84
C LEU A 72 1.98 -24.58 2.34
N ALA A 73 2.36 -25.07 1.16
CA ALA A 73 3.56 -24.62 0.46
C ALA A 73 3.18 -23.48 -0.48
N LEU A 74 3.81 -22.32 -0.30
CA LEU A 74 3.59 -21.11 -1.07
C LEU A 74 4.88 -20.70 -1.75
N ARG A 75 4.82 -20.34 -3.03
CA ARG A 75 5.93 -19.74 -3.74
C ARG A 75 5.69 -18.24 -3.90
N MET A 76 6.62 -17.44 -3.41
CA MET A 76 6.54 -15.98 -3.50
C MET A 76 6.72 -15.51 -4.95
N PRO A 77 6.05 -14.41 -5.36
CA PRO A 77 6.31 -13.76 -6.63
C PRO A 77 7.77 -13.39 -6.85
N GLN A 78 8.16 -13.20 -8.11
CA GLN A 78 9.50 -12.72 -8.49
C GLN A 78 9.65 -11.20 -8.38
N GLN A 79 8.55 -10.47 -8.28
CA GLN A 79 8.51 -9.01 -8.23
C GLN A 79 8.04 -8.50 -6.87
N THR A 80 8.40 -7.26 -6.55
CA THR A 80 7.98 -6.59 -5.31
C THR A 80 6.45 -6.59 -5.19
N THR A 81 5.94 -7.29 -4.17
CA THR A 81 4.51 -7.56 -3.98
C THR A 81 4.21 -7.69 -2.50
N LEU A 82 3.20 -6.97 -2.00
CA LEU A 82 2.58 -7.29 -0.72
C LEU A 82 1.54 -8.39 -0.94
N CYS A 83 1.90 -9.61 -0.56
CA CYS A 83 1.03 -10.77 -0.69
C CYS A 83 0.19 -10.97 0.57
N THR A 84 -1.01 -11.52 0.42
CA THR A 84 -1.89 -11.91 1.51
C THR A 84 -2.37 -13.35 1.29
N LEU A 85 -2.22 -14.18 2.32
CA LEU A 85 -2.84 -15.50 2.41
C LEU A 85 -4.11 -15.37 3.23
N TRP A 86 -5.27 -15.57 2.60
CA TRP A 86 -6.55 -15.69 3.29
C TRP A 86 -6.88 -17.16 3.48
N VAL A 87 -7.33 -17.53 4.69
CA VAL A 87 -7.85 -18.86 4.99
C VAL A 87 -9.24 -18.77 5.59
N ARG A 88 -10.11 -19.72 5.25
CA ARG A 88 -11.49 -19.83 5.73
C ARG A 88 -11.81 -21.30 5.98
N ALA A 89 -12.45 -21.59 7.11
CA ALA A 89 -13.07 -22.88 7.37
C ALA A 89 -14.58 -22.76 7.09
N LEU A 90 -15.11 -23.64 6.26
CA LEU A 90 -16.52 -23.67 5.85
C LEU A 90 -17.16 -24.99 6.26
N VAL A 91 -18.43 -24.96 6.61
CA VAL A 91 -19.27 -26.16 6.76
C VAL A 91 -20.08 -26.41 5.46
N PRO A 92 -20.75 -27.57 5.29
CA PRO A 92 -21.36 -27.96 4.01
C PRO A 92 -22.38 -26.97 3.42
N ASP A 93 -23.08 -26.20 4.25
CA ASP A 93 -24.03 -25.17 3.81
C ASP A 93 -23.36 -23.88 3.30
N GLY A 94 -22.02 -23.83 3.30
CA GLY A 94 -21.22 -22.67 2.89
C GLY A 94 -20.95 -21.65 4.01
N THR A 95 -21.44 -21.88 5.23
CA THR A 95 -21.20 -20.98 6.36
C THR A 95 -19.72 -20.96 6.75
N VAL A 96 -19.12 -19.77 6.80
CA VAL A 96 -17.76 -19.56 7.31
C VAL A 96 -17.77 -19.64 8.84
N VAL A 97 -17.09 -20.63 9.40
CA VAL A 97 -17.01 -20.83 10.86
C VAL A 97 -15.73 -20.28 11.49
N ALA A 98 -14.71 -20.06 10.67
CA ALA A 98 -13.49 -19.35 11.07
C ALA A 98 -12.82 -18.73 9.83
N ALA A 99 -12.17 -17.58 10.00
CA ALA A 99 -11.35 -16.97 8.97
C ALA A 99 -10.13 -16.30 9.60
N ASN A 100 -9.02 -16.28 8.86
CA ASN A 100 -7.82 -15.55 9.25
C ASN A 100 -7.02 -15.17 8.00
N TYR A 101 -6.03 -14.30 8.17
CA TYR A 101 -5.08 -13.98 7.11
C TYR A 101 -3.70 -13.63 7.69
N ILE A 102 -2.68 -13.81 6.87
CA ILE A 102 -1.31 -13.33 7.12
C ILE A 102 -0.76 -12.73 5.82
N GLN A 103 0.30 -11.94 5.92
CA GLN A 103 0.89 -11.23 4.80
C GLN A 103 2.38 -11.54 4.62
N PHE A 104 2.85 -11.38 3.40
CA PHE A 104 4.24 -11.55 3.01
C PHE A 104 4.64 -10.36 2.14
N PHE A 105 5.67 -9.63 2.55
CA PHE A 105 6.24 -8.59 1.72
C PHE A 105 7.43 -9.16 0.94
N VAL A 106 7.22 -9.38 -0.36
CA VAL A 106 8.30 -9.74 -1.27
C VAL A 106 9.02 -8.47 -1.66
N ASP A 107 10.31 -8.38 -1.37
CA ASP A 107 11.14 -7.24 -1.74
C ASP A 107 12.12 -7.66 -2.86
N ALA A 108 11.74 -7.35 -4.10
CA ALA A 108 12.59 -7.57 -5.28
C ALA A 108 13.42 -6.31 -5.63
N GLY A 109 13.46 -5.33 -4.74
CA GLY A 109 14.09 -4.04 -4.95
C GLY A 109 13.12 -2.97 -5.48
N TYR A 110 13.56 -1.72 -5.35
CA TYR A 110 12.81 -0.52 -5.71
C TYR A 110 13.71 0.47 -6.50
N PRO A 111 14.09 0.14 -7.75
CA PRO A 111 15.01 0.97 -8.52
C PRO A 111 14.35 2.31 -8.90
N ALA A 112 15.12 3.40 -8.79
CA ALA A 112 14.66 4.76 -9.10
C ALA A 112 14.14 4.91 -10.55
N GLN A 113 14.65 4.10 -11.48
CA GLN A 113 14.14 4.00 -12.84
C GLN A 113 14.08 2.52 -13.26
N GLN A 114 12.96 2.12 -13.86
CA GLN A 114 12.75 0.76 -14.37
C GLN A 114 12.05 0.83 -15.73
N GLN A 115 12.60 0.12 -16.71
CA GLN A 115 11.91 -0.11 -17.98
C GLN A 115 11.02 -1.35 -17.85
N SER A 116 9.77 -1.24 -18.27
CA SER A 116 8.80 -2.34 -18.31
C SER A 116 7.99 -2.26 -19.60
N ASN A 117 8.34 -3.11 -20.57
CA ASN A 117 7.72 -3.11 -21.91
C ASN A 117 7.69 -1.68 -22.50
N LEU A 118 6.49 -1.14 -22.73
CA LEU A 118 6.23 0.18 -23.29
C LEU A 118 6.21 1.31 -22.25
N ARG A 119 6.64 1.05 -21.00
CA ARG A 119 6.58 2.01 -19.89
C ARG A 119 7.95 2.21 -19.27
N THR A 120 8.22 3.44 -18.89
CA THR A 120 9.33 3.78 -17.99
C THR A 120 8.73 4.21 -16.66
N VAL A 121 9.08 3.49 -15.59
CA VAL A 121 8.63 3.80 -14.23
C VAL A 121 9.74 4.58 -13.54
N LEU A 122 9.39 5.77 -13.04
CA LEU A 122 10.28 6.61 -12.23
C LEU A 122 9.79 6.61 -10.79
N ARG A 123 10.70 6.45 -9.85
CA ARG A 123 10.41 6.29 -8.42
C ARG A 123 11.29 7.23 -7.60
N LEU A 124 10.69 7.76 -6.54
CA LEU A 124 11.36 8.57 -5.54
C LEU A 124 10.87 8.11 -4.17
N ASP A 125 11.74 8.25 -3.18
CA ASP A 125 11.37 7.95 -1.81
C ASP A 125 10.53 9.08 -1.21
N ALA A 126 9.65 8.74 -0.27
CA ALA A 126 8.84 9.74 0.42
C ALA A 126 9.71 10.84 1.07
N HIS A 127 10.92 10.51 1.53
CA HIS A 127 11.85 11.42 2.20
C HIS A 127 12.71 12.28 1.25
N SER A 128 12.67 12.04 -0.07
CA SER A 128 13.54 12.69 -1.04
C SER A 128 12.95 13.97 -1.64
N TRP A 129 12.06 14.66 -0.91
CA TRP A 129 11.48 15.92 -1.37
C TRP A 129 12.57 16.98 -1.55
N ASN A 130 12.44 17.81 -2.59
CA ASN A 130 13.35 18.91 -2.88
C ASN A 130 12.94 20.18 -2.13
N ARG A 131 11.64 20.43 -1.98
CA ARG A 131 11.09 21.54 -1.21
C ARG A 131 9.91 21.08 -0.38
N SER A 132 9.73 21.72 0.76
CA SER A 132 8.57 21.53 1.63
C SER A 132 8.24 22.83 2.34
N GLU A 133 6.97 23.16 2.45
CA GLU A 133 6.50 24.30 3.24
C GLU A 133 5.16 23.91 3.87
N TRP A 134 5.09 23.96 5.19
CA TRP A 134 3.90 23.60 5.95
C TRP A 134 3.66 24.66 7.02
N ASN A 135 2.41 25.08 7.18
CA ASN A 135 2.09 26.19 8.08
C ASN A 135 2.00 25.78 9.56
N ARG A 136 2.16 24.49 9.86
CA ARG A 136 2.27 23.97 11.23
C ARG A 136 3.56 23.15 11.35
N ARG A 137 3.46 21.83 11.44
CA ARG A 137 4.61 20.93 11.56
C ARG A 137 4.82 20.12 10.30
N CYS A 138 6.07 19.71 10.07
CA CYS A 138 6.51 18.84 8.99
C CYS A 138 7.54 17.87 9.53
N SER A 139 7.58 16.65 9.00
CA SER A 139 8.65 15.70 9.26
C SER A 139 10.00 16.26 8.80
N THR A 140 11.05 16.03 9.57
CA THR A 140 12.42 16.14 9.07
C THR A 140 12.74 14.98 8.12
N ARG A 141 13.80 15.10 7.31
CA ARG A 141 14.23 13.98 6.45
C ARG A 141 14.59 12.73 7.25
N ALA A 142 15.26 12.88 8.40
CA ALA A 142 15.58 11.76 9.28
C ALA A 142 14.33 11.06 9.83
N GLN A 143 13.32 11.82 10.24
CA GLN A 143 12.02 11.26 10.63
C GLN A 143 11.36 10.52 9.48
N ALA A 144 11.40 11.07 8.27
CA ALA A 144 10.80 10.46 7.10
C ALA A 144 11.53 9.21 6.61
N VAL A 145 12.85 9.14 6.75
CA VAL A 145 13.64 7.92 6.49
C VAL A 145 13.27 6.83 7.51
N SER A 146 13.19 7.19 8.80
CA SER A 146 12.86 6.24 9.86
C SER A 146 11.45 5.66 9.69
N ALA A 147 10.46 6.53 9.43
CA ALA A 147 9.08 6.11 9.22
C ALA A 147 8.78 5.56 7.82
N ALA A 148 9.71 5.72 6.87
CA ALA A 148 9.47 5.57 5.43
C ALA A 148 8.21 6.34 4.97
N ALA A 149 7.94 7.49 5.57
CA ALA A 149 6.79 8.33 5.26
C ALA A 149 7.09 9.80 5.57
N ALA A 150 6.69 10.71 4.69
CA ALA A 150 6.78 12.15 4.90
C ALA A 150 5.42 12.69 5.37
N TYR A 151 5.39 13.56 6.37
CA TYR A 151 4.14 14.16 6.83
C TYR A 151 4.23 15.66 7.03
N GLY A 152 3.11 16.34 6.82
CA GLY A 152 2.96 17.76 7.07
C GLY A 152 1.54 18.10 7.51
N ALA A 153 1.43 19.01 8.47
CA ALA A 153 0.18 19.31 9.15
C ALA A 153 -0.51 20.55 8.59
N ALA A 154 -1.84 20.50 8.59
CA ALA A 154 -2.71 21.54 8.07
C ALA A 154 -2.51 21.82 6.57
N ARG A 155 -2.05 23.01 6.19
CA ARG A 155 -1.86 23.40 4.79
C ARG A 155 -0.38 23.51 4.43
N GLY A 156 -0.06 23.21 3.19
CA GLY A 156 1.34 23.17 2.76
C GLY A 156 1.57 22.18 1.64
N PHE A 157 2.84 21.90 1.36
CA PHE A 157 3.20 20.99 0.29
C PHE A 157 4.52 20.25 0.52
N PHE A 158 4.64 19.12 -0.17
CA PHE A 158 5.91 18.50 -0.54
C PHE A 158 6.09 18.60 -2.05
N GLU A 159 7.31 18.90 -2.51
CA GLU A 159 7.67 18.96 -3.93
C GLU A 159 8.84 18.03 -4.22
N TYR A 160 8.67 17.22 -5.25
CA TYR A 160 9.61 16.21 -5.73
C TYR A 160 10.00 16.52 -7.18
N LYS A 161 11.26 16.24 -7.52
CA LYS A 161 11.80 16.38 -8.87
C LYS A 161 12.21 15.02 -9.40
N PHE A 162 11.45 14.49 -10.34
CA PHE A 162 11.80 13.27 -11.04
C PHE A 162 12.77 13.60 -12.17
N PRO A 163 14.00 13.05 -12.17
CA PRO A 163 14.90 13.23 -13.29
C PRO A 163 14.25 12.63 -14.54
N VAL A 164 14.20 13.40 -15.62
CA VAL A 164 13.61 12.94 -16.88
C VAL A 164 14.48 13.40 -18.04
N ASN A 165 14.70 12.51 -19.00
CA ASN A 165 15.23 12.90 -20.29
C ASN A 165 14.09 13.54 -21.11
N PRO A 166 14.23 14.76 -21.64
CA PRO A 166 13.22 15.37 -22.51
C PRO A 166 12.81 14.48 -23.70
N GLY A 167 13.72 13.63 -24.20
CA GLY A 167 13.41 12.64 -25.23
C GLY A 167 12.34 11.63 -24.80
N LEU A 168 12.33 11.22 -23.52
CA LEU A 168 11.31 10.31 -22.98
C LEU A 168 9.91 10.93 -23.03
N LEU A 169 9.82 12.25 -22.82
CA LEU A 169 8.55 12.97 -22.82
C LEU A 169 8.02 13.23 -24.23
N ARG A 170 8.90 13.33 -25.24
CA ARG A 170 8.52 13.58 -26.64
C ARG A 170 7.58 12.51 -27.18
N ASP A 171 7.88 11.25 -26.89
CA ASP A 171 7.11 10.10 -27.38
C ASP A 171 6.05 9.61 -26.38
N CYS A 172 6.02 10.24 -25.19
CA CYS A 172 5.06 9.92 -24.15
C CYS A 172 3.63 10.25 -24.60
N LYS A 173 2.76 9.24 -24.63
CA LYS A 173 1.31 9.42 -24.91
C LYS A 173 0.47 9.54 -23.65
N ARG A 174 0.99 9.02 -22.54
CA ARG A 174 0.30 8.96 -21.25
C ARG A 174 1.32 8.97 -20.13
N LEU A 175 1.06 9.82 -19.14
CA LEU A 175 1.78 9.83 -17.87
C LEU A 175 0.83 9.40 -16.75
N THR A 176 1.31 8.54 -15.87
CA THR A 176 0.55 8.12 -14.69
C THR A 176 1.33 8.49 -13.42
N VAL A 177 0.69 9.23 -12.52
CA VAL A 177 1.21 9.49 -11.17
C VAL A 177 0.52 8.54 -10.20
N LEU A 178 1.33 7.77 -9.48
CA LEU A 178 0.91 6.84 -8.44
C LEU A 178 1.58 7.21 -7.13
N SER A 179 0.81 7.18 -6.04
CA SER A 179 1.32 7.38 -4.68
C SER A 179 0.31 6.89 -3.66
N GLU A 180 0.77 6.44 -2.50
CA GLU A 180 -0.10 6.25 -1.34
C GLU A 180 -0.03 7.47 -0.43
N ALA A 181 -1.20 8.05 -0.11
CA ALA A 181 -1.29 9.20 0.79
C ALA A 181 -2.52 9.11 1.69
N SER A 182 -2.40 9.64 2.91
CA SER A 182 -3.50 9.82 3.85
C SER A 182 -3.53 11.26 4.36
N SER A 183 -4.59 11.63 5.08
CA SER A 183 -4.53 12.85 5.88
C SER A 183 -3.55 12.65 7.05
N LEU A 184 -3.27 13.71 7.80
CA LEU A 184 -2.50 13.59 9.03
C LEU A 184 -3.44 13.64 10.25
N ARG A 185 -3.22 12.75 11.21
CA ARG A 185 -3.86 12.72 12.54
C ARG A 185 -2.82 12.44 13.61
N ASP A 186 -2.90 13.16 14.71
CA ASP A 186 -2.00 13.02 15.85
C ASP A 186 -2.40 11.83 16.72
N GLY A 187 -1.44 11.26 17.45
CA GLY A 187 -1.68 10.20 18.43
C GLY A 187 -1.77 8.78 17.85
N LEU A 188 -1.72 8.61 16.53
CA LEU A 188 -1.74 7.30 15.84
C LEU A 188 -2.81 6.33 16.39
N PRO A 189 -4.07 6.79 16.61
CA PRO A 189 -5.11 5.93 17.16
C PRO A 189 -5.48 4.86 16.15
N GLN A 190 -5.83 3.67 16.64
CA GLN A 190 -6.40 2.62 15.79
C GLN A 190 -7.63 3.18 15.05
N THR A 191 -7.77 2.83 13.77
CA THR A 191 -8.86 3.29 12.90
C THR A 191 -10.20 3.12 13.61
N ASP A 192 -10.89 4.24 13.78
CA ASP A 192 -12.18 4.34 14.47
C ASP A 192 -13.16 5.21 13.66
N ARG A 193 -14.32 5.50 14.25
CA ARG A 193 -15.33 6.37 13.65
C ARG A 193 -14.92 7.85 13.56
N TYR A 194 -13.84 8.26 14.24
CA TYR A 194 -13.40 9.64 14.28
C TYR A 194 -12.44 9.91 13.12
N VAL A 195 -12.93 10.65 12.14
CA VAL A 195 -12.18 10.94 10.91
C VAL A 195 -11.55 12.33 10.97
N GLN A 196 -10.33 12.45 10.47
CA GLN A 196 -9.64 13.73 10.28
C GLN A 196 -9.33 13.89 8.79
N PRO A 197 -10.26 14.39 7.95
CA PRO A 197 -10.06 14.43 6.51
C PRO A 197 -9.10 15.55 6.08
N SER A 198 -8.57 15.44 4.87
CA SER A 198 -7.74 16.50 4.26
C SER A 198 -7.90 16.55 2.74
N THR A 199 -7.82 17.75 2.18
CA THR A 199 -7.77 17.95 0.73
C THR A 199 -6.38 17.64 0.21
N LEU A 200 -6.29 16.85 -0.85
CA LEU A 200 -5.09 16.62 -1.63
C LEU A 200 -5.27 17.17 -3.04
N ARG A 201 -4.33 18.01 -3.49
CA ARG A 201 -4.08 18.30 -4.89
C ARG A 201 -2.71 17.79 -5.31
N LEU A 202 -2.64 17.18 -6.49
CA LEU A 202 -1.37 16.92 -7.16
C LEU A 202 -1.21 17.91 -8.30
N LEU A 203 -0.05 18.56 -8.35
CA LEU A 203 0.35 19.42 -9.46
C LEU A 203 1.59 18.82 -10.10
N LEU A 204 1.61 18.73 -11.43
CA LEU A 204 2.77 18.30 -12.20
C LEU A 204 3.23 19.46 -13.09
N ASN A 205 4.48 19.86 -12.91
CA ASN A 205 5.05 21.09 -13.48
C ASN A 205 4.27 22.38 -13.15
N GLY A 206 3.36 22.33 -12.17
CA GLY A 206 2.47 23.45 -11.82
C GLY A 206 1.05 23.32 -12.38
N VAL A 207 0.82 22.35 -13.27
CA VAL A 207 -0.51 22.03 -13.80
C VAL A 207 -1.24 21.11 -12.81
N PRO A 208 -2.47 21.43 -12.36
CA PRO A 208 -3.26 20.54 -11.53
C PRO A 208 -3.66 19.26 -12.30
N ILE A 209 -3.33 18.10 -11.75
CA ILE A 209 -3.57 16.79 -12.41
C ILE A 209 -4.47 15.86 -11.60
N TYR A 210 -4.69 16.18 -10.32
CA TYR A 210 -5.48 15.35 -9.41
C TYR A 210 -6.02 16.17 -8.26
N ARG A 211 -7.22 15.83 -7.81
CA ARG A 211 -7.84 16.37 -6.60
C ARG A 211 -8.60 15.25 -5.89
N ALA A 212 -8.41 15.11 -4.59
CA ALA A 212 -9.17 14.19 -3.75
C ALA A 212 -9.37 14.74 -2.34
N ILE A 213 -10.34 14.18 -1.63
CA ILE A 213 -10.45 14.30 -0.17
C ILE A 213 -9.96 12.99 0.41
N LEU A 214 -8.85 13.03 1.13
CA LEU A 214 -8.34 11.90 1.90
C LEU A 214 -9.18 11.82 3.18
N PRO A 215 -9.92 10.72 3.42
CA PRO A 215 -10.94 10.72 4.45
C PRO A 215 -10.37 10.63 5.87
N ASN A 216 -9.20 10.00 6.06
CA ASN A 216 -8.60 9.83 7.39
C ASN A 216 -7.09 9.50 7.32
N HIS A 217 -6.46 9.38 8.51
CA HIS A 217 -5.11 8.84 8.73
C HIS A 217 -5.22 7.46 9.41
N PRO A 218 -5.58 6.41 8.67
CA PRO A 218 -5.97 5.14 9.27
C PRO A 218 -4.77 4.34 9.80
N HIS A 219 -4.99 3.64 10.91
CA HIS A 219 -4.04 2.75 11.56
C HIS A 219 -4.73 1.44 11.94
N ASP A 220 -4.48 0.38 11.19
CA ASP A 220 -5.01 -0.95 11.50
C ASP A 220 -4.20 -2.02 10.76
N ALA A 221 -4.62 -3.28 10.86
CA ALA A 221 -3.92 -4.42 10.28
C ALA A 221 -3.72 -4.34 8.74
N ARG A 222 -4.35 -3.38 8.05
CA ARG A 222 -4.11 -3.13 6.63
C ARG A 222 -2.80 -2.38 6.37
N GLY A 223 -2.28 -1.60 7.32
CA GLY A 223 -0.98 -0.93 7.20
C GLY A 223 0.19 -1.85 7.52
N ALA A 224 0.24 -2.98 6.82
CA ALA A 224 1.08 -4.11 7.14
C ALA A 224 2.58 -3.78 7.00
N LEU A 225 2.95 -3.01 5.97
CA LEU A 225 4.35 -2.60 5.76
C LEU A 225 4.83 -1.69 6.91
N THR A 226 3.97 -0.82 7.41
CA THR A 226 4.26 0.00 8.59
C THR A 226 4.49 -0.86 9.84
N TYR A 227 3.72 -1.93 10.04
CA TYR A 227 4.00 -2.90 11.11
C TYR A 227 5.31 -3.65 10.91
N LEU A 228 5.63 -4.04 9.67
CA LEU A 228 6.88 -4.72 9.35
C LEU A 228 8.11 -3.85 9.69
N ARG A 229 7.96 -2.53 9.63
CA ARG A 229 8.97 -1.55 10.09
C ARG A 229 8.97 -1.29 11.60
N GLY A 230 8.13 -1.99 12.37
CA GLY A 230 8.01 -1.80 13.82
C GLY A 230 7.18 -0.58 14.24
N CYS A 231 6.48 0.05 13.29
CA CYS A 231 5.60 1.20 13.55
C CYS A 231 4.14 0.75 13.73
N ARG A 232 3.26 1.69 14.09
CA ARG A 232 1.83 1.39 14.29
C ARG A 232 1.09 1.47 12.98
N GLY A 233 0.90 0.36 12.26
CA GLY A 233 -0.17 0.08 11.26
C GLY A 233 -0.72 1.17 10.33
N GLY A 234 -0.03 2.29 10.15
CA GLY A 234 -0.50 3.47 9.43
C GLY A 234 -0.43 3.24 7.94
N TYR A 235 -1.43 3.71 7.19
CA TYR A 235 -1.46 3.59 5.74
C TYR A 235 -2.31 4.69 5.11
N GLY A 236 -2.35 4.73 3.79
CA GLY A 236 -3.14 5.67 3.02
C GLY A 236 -3.98 5.06 1.91
N TYR A 237 -4.33 5.93 0.98
CA TYR A 237 -5.20 5.64 -0.15
C TYR A 237 -4.37 5.80 -1.42
N LEU A 238 -4.56 4.86 -2.35
CA LEU A 238 -3.93 4.94 -3.66
C LEU A 238 -4.45 6.18 -4.39
N CYS A 239 -3.56 7.14 -4.60
CA CYS A 239 -3.80 8.28 -5.46
C CYS A 239 -3.27 7.93 -6.85
N HIS A 240 -4.16 7.97 -7.83
CA HIS A 240 -3.88 7.56 -9.19
C HIS A 240 -4.39 8.63 -10.15
N ALA A 241 -3.46 9.33 -10.80
CA ALA A 241 -3.76 10.35 -11.79
C ALA A 241 -3.24 9.91 -13.16
N THR A 242 -4.12 9.88 -14.16
CA THR A 242 -3.73 9.62 -15.55
C THR A 242 -3.82 10.92 -16.35
N ILE A 243 -2.74 11.24 -17.05
CA ILE A 243 -2.57 12.45 -17.85
C ILE A 243 -2.30 12.05 -19.28
N GLU A 244 -3.09 12.55 -20.21
CA GLU A 244 -2.96 12.30 -21.65
C GLU A 244 -3.39 13.53 -22.45
N ARG A 245 -3.10 13.52 -23.75
CA ARG A 245 -3.56 14.52 -24.73
C ARG A 245 -3.22 15.97 -24.31
N GLU A 246 -4.21 16.87 -24.28
CA GLU A 246 -4.04 18.30 -24.03
C GLU A 246 -3.38 18.57 -22.68
N LEU A 247 -3.79 17.84 -21.63
CA LEU A 247 -3.23 17.98 -20.28
C LEU A 247 -1.75 17.55 -20.23
N LEU A 248 -1.40 16.48 -20.97
CA LEU A 248 -0.01 16.07 -21.12
C LEU A 248 0.80 17.15 -21.85
N GLY A 249 0.24 17.73 -22.92
CA GLY A 249 0.84 18.85 -23.64
C GLY A 249 1.11 20.04 -22.72
N GLU A 250 0.14 20.43 -21.88
CA GLU A 250 0.30 21.52 -20.92
C GLU A 250 1.40 21.24 -19.88
N VAL A 251 1.44 20.01 -19.34
CA VAL A 251 2.50 19.59 -18.40
C VAL A 251 3.88 19.67 -19.06
N VAL A 252 4.01 19.18 -20.29
CA VAL A 252 5.28 19.18 -21.03
C VAL A 252 5.71 20.61 -21.39
N ASN A 253 4.79 21.47 -21.81
CA ASN A 253 5.07 22.88 -22.11
C ASN A 253 5.55 23.66 -20.87
N ASN A 254 5.09 23.26 -19.67
CA ASN A 254 5.52 23.83 -18.40
C ASN A 254 6.79 23.19 -17.81
N LEU A 255 7.42 22.24 -18.52
CA LEU A 255 8.67 21.61 -18.09
C LEU A 255 9.80 22.64 -18.01
N ARG A 256 10.55 22.63 -16.91
CA ARG A 256 11.73 23.49 -16.74
C ARG A 256 12.96 22.63 -16.45
N GLY A 257 13.93 22.66 -17.36
CA GLY A 257 15.12 21.80 -17.27
C GLY A 257 14.78 20.32 -17.44
N ASN A 258 15.59 19.45 -16.83
CA ASN A 258 15.54 17.99 -17.06
C ASN A 258 14.82 17.23 -15.93
N HIS A 259 13.72 17.79 -15.42
CA HIS A 259 12.94 17.15 -14.36
C HIS A 259 11.45 17.44 -14.43
N LEU A 260 10.62 16.42 -14.13
CA LEU A 260 9.22 16.61 -13.81
C LEU A 260 9.08 17.03 -12.35
N ARG A 261 8.34 18.09 -12.08
CA ARG A 261 8.11 18.62 -10.74
C ARG A 261 6.73 18.22 -10.24
N LEU A 262 6.66 17.22 -9.37
CA LEU A 262 5.42 16.77 -8.73
C LEU A 262 5.27 17.45 -7.37
N ARG A 263 4.12 18.06 -7.12
CA ARG A 263 3.78 18.68 -5.83
C ARG A 263 2.53 18.04 -5.24
N PHE A 264 2.65 17.56 -4.01
CA PHE A 264 1.54 17.18 -3.14
C PHE A 264 1.15 18.39 -2.31
N LEU A 265 -0.07 18.89 -2.47
CA LEU A 265 -0.52 20.16 -1.90
C LEU A 265 -1.81 19.97 -1.09
N VAL A 266 -1.85 20.56 0.10
CA VAL A 266 -3.09 20.93 0.78
C VAL A 266 -3.30 22.43 0.57
N PRO A 267 -4.26 22.85 -0.29
CA PRO A 267 -4.43 24.25 -0.66
C PRO A 267 -4.84 25.13 0.53
N ARG A 268 -4.49 26.43 0.48
CA ARG A 268 -4.84 27.41 1.52
C ARG A 268 -6.33 27.77 1.51
N ASP A 269 -6.92 27.73 0.33
CA ASP A 269 -8.27 28.16 -0.03
C ASP A 269 -9.28 27.00 -0.06
N GLU A 270 -8.85 25.78 0.22
CA GLU A 270 -9.72 24.60 0.27
C GLU A 270 -9.77 23.97 1.67
N GLN A 271 -10.95 23.46 2.01
CA GLN A 271 -11.17 22.65 3.20
C GLN A 271 -11.57 21.22 2.80
N PRO A 272 -11.26 20.20 3.61
CA PRO A 272 -10.58 20.28 4.91
C PRO A 272 -9.06 20.39 4.79
N GLN A 273 -8.41 20.98 5.80
CA GLN A 273 -6.95 21.11 5.91
C GLN A 273 -6.40 20.24 7.05
N GLY A 274 -6.51 18.92 6.91
CA GLY A 274 -6.02 17.96 7.91
C GLY A 274 -4.51 17.73 7.87
N GLY A 275 -3.83 18.13 6.79
CA GLY A 275 -2.44 17.76 6.51
C GLY A 275 -2.34 16.53 5.60
N LEU A 276 -1.12 16.06 5.35
CA LEU A 276 -0.84 14.87 4.54
C LEU A 276 0.20 13.99 5.21
N THR A 277 0.06 12.69 5.00
CA THR A 277 1.14 11.70 5.11
C THR A 277 1.32 11.05 3.74
N ILE A 278 2.54 11.02 3.21
CA ILE A 278 2.92 10.36 1.95
C ILE A 278 3.78 9.15 2.33
N TYR A 279 3.37 7.96 1.91
CA TYR A 279 4.05 6.72 2.25
C TYR A 279 5.09 6.36 1.17
N GLY A 280 6.23 5.83 1.61
CA GLY A 280 7.24 5.21 0.75
C GLY A 280 6.85 3.78 0.37
N TYR A 281 7.68 3.12 -0.42
CA TYR A 281 7.37 1.79 -0.98
C TYR A 281 7.32 0.66 0.06
N ASP A 282 7.91 0.86 1.23
CA ASP A 282 8.02 -0.12 2.32
C ASP A 282 7.32 0.34 3.61
N ALA A 283 6.38 1.29 3.49
CA ALA A 283 5.44 1.68 4.54
C ALA A 283 4.02 1.77 3.94
N GLY A 284 2.99 1.72 4.79
CA GLY A 284 1.61 1.70 4.33
C GLY A 284 1.14 0.29 3.90
N ARG A 285 0.60 0.19 2.69
CA ARG A 285 -0.05 -0.99 2.09
C ARG A 285 0.69 -1.51 0.86
#